data_AF-A0A1E3US47-F1
#
_entry.id   AF-A0A1E3US47-F1
#
_cell.length_a   1.000
_cell.length_b   1.000
_cell.length_c   1.000
_cell.angle_alpha   90.00
_cell.angle_beta   90.00
_cell.angle_gamma   90.00
#
_symmetry.space_group_name_H-M   'P 1'
#
loop_
_entity.id
_entity.type
_entity.pdbx_description
1 polymer ?
#
loop_
_entity_poly.entity_id
_entity_poly.type
_entity_poly.pdbx_seq_one_letter_code
_entity_poly.pdbx_strand_id
1 'polypeptide(L)'
;MLAGMEKSTEFHEKREACIRKKYNADEIGQRILNGDGGSWIKEPYDPETIFQLDRYHICQEILRKISDKEAQTEVRWLFEEEKTEEMFAYIETYAVRVESPEKKDKRSQKARELYQYLYHNREGLVPYQKRGIQIPEPPEGMVYKGMGIQESQNCTVITLRMKHRRMRWSEREANHLAKALYRKENRELVETIERYTDGLVFTLQMKEIIETLSAAKAPKKEGKGSTYMELIKHHMPIIDAMQTVSRKAFKRAFSQ
;
A
#
# COMPACT_ATOMS: atom_id res chain seq x y z
N MET A 1 -9.81 -1.26 -3.52
CA MET A 1 -8.67 -2.19 -3.43
C MET A 1 -9.03 -3.49 -4.13
N LEU A 2 -8.06 -4.14 -4.78
CA LEU A 2 -8.20 -5.48 -5.35
C LEU A 2 -6.97 -6.31 -4.92
N ALA A 3 -7.17 -7.58 -4.55
CA ALA A 3 -6.09 -8.49 -4.17
C ALA A 3 -6.45 -9.92 -4.61
N GLY A 4 -5.46 -10.69 -5.04
CA GLY A 4 -5.66 -12.06 -5.51
C GLY A 4 -4.34 -12.82 -5.65
N MET A 5 -4.45 -14.15 -5.76
CA MET A 5 -3.30 -15.06 -6.00
C MET A 5 -3.33 -15.66 -7.42
N GLU A 6 -4.08 -15.00 -8.29
CA GLU A 6 -4.29 -15.36 -9.69
C GLU A 6 -3.12 -14.93 -10.58
N LYS A 7 -3.07 -15.43 -11.81
CA LYS A 7 -2.04 -15.04 -12.77
C LYS A 7 -2.16 -13.55 -13.11
N SER A 8 -1.04 -12.92 -13.48
CA SER A 8 -1.00 -11.46 -13.73
C SER A 8 -2.08 -11.00 -14.69
N THR A 9 -2.23 -11.68 -15.84
CA THR A 9 -3.21 -11.34 -16.86
C THR A 9 -4.65 -11.30 -16.32
N GLU A 10 -5.06 -12.33 -15.57
CA GLU A 10 -6.40 -12.39 -14.96
C GLU A 10 -6.58 -11.28 -13.91
N PHE A 11 -5.53 -11.01 -13.14
CA PHE A 11 -5.53 -9.94 -12.14
C PHE A 11 -5.72 -8.57 -12.79
N HIS A 12 -5.02 -8.29 -13.90
CA HIS A 12 -5.13 -7.03 -14.63
C HIS A 12 -6.50 -6.86 -15.28
N GLU A 13 -7.06 -7.90 -15.87
CA GLU A 13 -8.43 -7.88 -16.40
C GLU A 13 -9.44 -7.49 -15.31
N LYS A 14 -9.32 -8.07 -14.11
CA LYS A 14 -10.17 -7.71 -12.96
C LYS A 14 -9.93 -6.28 -12.48
N ARG A 15 -8.68 -5.83 -12.45
CA ARG A 15 -8.34 -4.44 -12.11
C ARG A 15 -9.02 -3.47 -13.08
N GLU A 16 -8.92 -3.72 -14.38
CA GLU A 16 -9.56 -2.89 -15.41
C GLU A 16 -11.09 -2.93 -15.32
N ALA A 17 -11.68 -4.08 -15.04
CA ALA A 17 -13.13 -4.18 -14.80
C ALA A 17 -13.57 -3.34 -13.58
N CYS A 18 -12.78 -3.34 -12.50
CA CYS A 18 -13.04 -2.48 -11.34
C CYS A 18 -12.92 -0.99 -11.67
N ILE A 19 -11.95 -0.59 -12.50
CA ILE A 19 -11.80 0.80 -12.95
C ILE A 19 -13.02 1.21 -13.79
N ARG A 20 -13.41 0.41 -14.79
CA ARG A 20 -14.59 0.64 -15.64
C ARG A 20 -15.92 0.70 -14.88
N LYS A 21 -16.04 -0.07 -13.79
CA LYS A 21 -17.22 -0.01 -12.90
C LYS A 21 -17.35 1.36 -12.20
N LYS A 22 -16.22 2.02 -11.93
CA LYS A 22 -16.18 3.24 -11.10
C LYS A 22 -16.01 4.52 -11.93
N TYR A 23 -15.32 4.44 -13.05
CA TYR A 23 -14.96 5.57 -13.90
C TYR A 23 -15.40 5.30 -15.34
N ASN A 24 -15.75 6.35 -16.09
CA ASN A 24 -15.88 6.26 -17.54
C ASN A 24 -14.48 6.05 -18.12
N ALA A 25 -14.15 4.80 -18.49
CA ALA A 25 -12.81 4.46 -18.93
C ALA A 25 -12.41 5.13 -20.24
N ASP A 26 -13.38 5.49 -21.08
CA ASP A 26 -13.16 6.17 -22.36
C ASP A 26 -12.78 7.65 -22.18
N GLU A 27 -13.08 8.22 -21.01
CA GLU A 27 -12.72 9.60 -20.64
C GLU A 27 -11.45 9.69 -19.79
N ILE A 28 -10.79 8.56 -19.48
CA ILE A 28 -9.55 8.56 -18.73
C ILE A 28 -8.44 9.15 -19.60
N GLY A 29 -8.09 10.41 -19.37
CA GLY A 29 -7.02 11.09 -20.10
C GLY A 29 -5.60 10.78 -19.61
N GLN A 30 -5.43 10.34 -18.36
CA GLN A 30 -4.10 10.04 -17.81
C GLN A 30 -4.17 8.99 -16.71
N ARG A 31 -3.20 8.07 -16.70
CA ARG A 31 -3.04 7.04 -15.67
C ARG A 31 -1.69 7.14 -15.00
N ILE A 32 -1.69 6.99 -13.69
CA ILE A 32 -0.47 6.99 -12.87
C ILE A 32 -0.43 5.69 -12.09
N LEU A 33 0.69 4.97 -12.20
CA LEU A 33 0.89 3.67 -11.61
C LEU A 33 2.05 3.71 -10.62
N ASN A 34 1.79 3.44 -9.35
CA ASN A 34 2.81 3.24 -8.33
C ASN A 34 2.98 1.74 -8.07
N GLY A 35 4.21 1.23 -8.08
CA GLY A 35 4.43 -0.21 -7.97
C GLY A 35 5.84 -0.62 -7.55
N ASP A 36 6.06 -1.93 -7.48
CA ASP A 36 7.33 -2.53 -7.05
C ASP A 36 8.38 -2.67 -8.16
N GLY A 37 8.06 -2.22 -9.38
CA GLY A 37 8.97 -2.33 -10.54
C GLY A 37 9.08 -3.74 -11.12
N GLY A 38 8.22 -4.66 -10.71
CA GLY A 38 8.08 -5.97 -11.33
C GLY A 38 7.65 -5.85 -12.81
N SER A 39 8.21 -6.71 -13.67
CA SER A 39 7.93 -6.69 -15.11
C SER A 39 6.45 -6.83 -15.46
N TRP A 40 5.70 -7.56 -14.64
CA TRP A 40 4.25 -7.78 -14.80
C TRP A 40 3.41 -6.53 -14.51
N ILE A 41 3.95 -5.52 -13.81
CA ILE A 41 3.19 -4.31 -13.45
C ILE A 41 2.97 -3.41 -14.66
N LYS A 42 3.94 -3.37 -15.58
CA LYS A 42 3.92 -2.54 -16.79
C LYS A 42 3.12 -3.19 -17.94
N GLU A 43 2.10 -3.99 -17.62
CA GLU A 43 1.29 -4.67 -18.64
C GLU A 43 0.62 -3.67 -19.60
N PRO A 44 0.48 -4.02 -20.89
CA PRO A 44 0.40 -3.09 -22.02
C PRO A 44 -0.98 -2.43 -22.26
N TYR A 45 -1.93 -2.54 -21.32
CA TYR A 45 -3.29 -2.03 -21.51
C TYR A 45 -3.34 -0.52 -21.74
N ASP A 46 -2.36 0.21 -21.21
CA ASP A 46 -2.18 1.64 -21.48
C ASP A 46 -0.68 1.97 -21.53
N PRO A 47 -0.07 2.07 -22.73
CA PRO A 47 1.34 2.39 -22.89
C PRO A 47 1.69 3.81 -22.44
N GLU A 48 0.70 4.69 -22.24
CA GLU A 48 0.90 6.07 -21.78
C GLU A 48 0.86 6.17 -20.25
N THR A 49 0.67 5.06 -19.53
CA THR A 49 0.66 5.04 -18.08
C THR A 49 1.98 5.54 -17.49
N ILE A 50 1.89 6.58 -16.67
CA ILE A 50 3.03 7.16 -15.98
C ILE A 50 3.42 6.27 -14.81
N PHE A 51 4.54 5.57 -14.95
CA PHE A 51 5.06 4.69 -13.91
C PHE A 51 5.88 5.44 -12.85
N GLN A 52 5.63 5.12 -11.58
CA GLN A 52 6.42 5.52 -10.43
C GLN A 52 6.82 4.28 -9.63
N LEU A 53 8.09 4.21 -9.25
CA LEU A 53 8.59 3.16 -8.37
C LEU A 53 8.28 3.55 -6.92
N ASP A 54 7.62 2.67 -6.17
CA ASP A 54 7.25 2.97 -4.79
C ASP A 54 8.50 3.10 -3.93
N ARG A 55 8.59 4.23 -3.23
CA ARG A 55 9.64 4.57 -2.27
C ARG A 55 9.91 3.46 -1.25
N TYR A 56 8.89 2.71 -0.81
CA TYR A 56 9.10 1.58 0.09
C TYR A 56 10.00 0.53 -0.54
N HIS A 57 9.75 0.14 -1.79
CA HIS A 57 10.51 -0.90 -2.48
C HIS A 57 11.94 -0.45 -2.75
N ILE A 58 12.16 0.83 -3.07
CA ILE A 58 13.50 1.41 -3.21
C ILE A 58 14.26 1.29 -1.90
N CYS A 59 13.71 1.83 -0.81
CA CYS A 59 14.35 1.82 0.51
C CYS A 59 14.58 0.40 1.05
N GLN A 60 13.68 -0.53 0.74
CA GLN A 60 13.78 -1.93 1.12
C GLN A 60 14.86 -2.66 0.32
N GLU A 61 14.96 -2.45 -0.99
CA GLU A 61 16.00 -3.08 -1.81
C GLU A 61 17.38 -2.54 -1.45
N ILE A 62 17.54 -1.24 -1.20
CA ILE A 62 18.78 -0.67 -0.64
C ILE A 62 19.19 -1.38 0.65
N LEU A 63 18.24 -1.56 1.58
CA LEU A 63 18.48 -2.21 2.87
C LEU A 63 18.89 -3.69 2.73
N ARG A 64 18.32 -4.41 1.76
CA ARG A 64 18.58 -5.84 1.55
C ARG A 64 19.90 -6.11 0.83
N LYS A 65 20.30 -5.20 -0.06
CA LYS A 65 21.41 -5.40 -0.99
C LYS A 65 22.71 -4.80 -0.50
N ILE A 66 22.67 -3.63 0.15
CA ILE A 66 23.84 -3.02 0.78
C ILE A 66 23.83 -3.43 2.25
N SER A 67 24.90 -4.01 2.78
CA SER A 67 24.99 -4.37 4.21
C SER A 67 25.65 -3.27 5.06
N ASP A 68 26.48 -2.45 4.43
CA ASP A 68 27.19 -1.35 5.04
C ASP A 68 26.24 -0.19 5.39
N LYS A 69 26.32 0.32 6.62
CA LYS A 69 25.37 1.32 7.12
C LYS A 69 25.60 2.72 6.58
N GLU A 70 26.85 3.08 6.32
CA GLU A 70 27.21 4.38 5.76
C GLU A 70 26.77 4.41 4.30
N ALA A 71 27.10 3.37 3.53
CA ALA A 71 26.65 3.24 2.14
C ALA A 71 25.13 3.17 2.00
N GLN A 72 24.43 2.49 2.92
CA GLN A 72 22.96 2.52 2.95
C GLN A 72 22.42 3.94 3.13
N THR A 73 23.03 4.73 4.02
CA THR A 73 22.59 6.09 4.33
C THR A 73 22.85 7.02 3.16
N GLU A 74 24.03 6.91 2.55
CA GLU A 74 24.43 7.74 1.42
C GLU A 74 23.55 7.49 0.18
N VAL A 75 23.32 6.22 -0.19
CA VAL A 75 22.45 5.87 -1.32
C VAL A 75 21.02 6.36 -1.08
N ARG A 76 20.52 6.26 0.17
CA ARG A 76 19.21 6.81 0.51
C ARG A 76 19.18 8.32 0.41
N TRP A 77 20.19 9.01 0.92
CA TRP A 77 20.27 10.46 0.84
C TRP A 77 20.29 10.95 -0.62
N LEU A 78 21.13 10.34 -1.47
CA LEU A 78 21.17 10.65 -2.91
C LEU A 78 19.81 10.39 -3.60
N PHE A 79 19.10 9.35 -3.20
CA PHE A 79 17.74 9.09 -3.68
C PHE A 79 16.73 10.17 -3.23
N GLU A 80 16.75 10.57 -1.96
CA GLU A 80 15.85 11.61 -1.42
C GLU A 80 16.08 12.98 -2.03
N GLU A 81 17.34 13.30 -2.32
CA GLU A 81 17.76 14.53 -3.01
C GLU A 81 17.57 14.42 -4.54
N GLU A 82 17.03 13.31 -5.04
CA GLU A 82 16.73 13.08 -6.46
C GLU A 82 17.97 13.11 -7.37
N LYS A 83 19.16 12.93 -6.77
CA LYS A 83 20.47 12.90 -7.43
C LYS A 83 20.72 11.53 -8.04
N THR A 84 19.89 11.17 -9.01
CA THR A 84 19.82 9.81 -9.59
C THR A 84 21.15 9.35 -10.20
N GLU A 85 21.83 10.22 -10.94
CA GLU A 85 23.12 9.89 -11.56
C GLU A 85 24.24 9.70 -10.51
N GLU A 86 24.30 10.57 -9.50
CA GLU A 86 25.25 10.45 -8.38
C GLU A 86 24.98 9.16 -7.59
N MET A 87 23.71 8.81 -7.38
CA MET A 87 23.30 7.55 -6.74
C MET A 87 23.81 6.34 -7.51
N PHE A 88 23.64 6.31 -8.84
CA PHE A 88 24.12 5.21 -9.67
C PHE A 88 25.64 5.08 -9.64
N ALA A 89 26.36 6.19 -9.80
CA ALA A 89 27.82 6.23 -9.71
C ALA A 89 28.33 5.75 -8.32
N TYR A 90 27.62 6.13 -7.25
CA TYR A 90 27.95 5.69 -5.90
C TYR A 90 27.78 4.17 -5.74
N ILE A 91 26.65 3.61 -6.19
CA ILE A 91 26.38 2.16 -6.08
C ILE A 91 27.42 1.36 -6.87
N GLU A 92 27.80 1.82 -8.07
CA GLU A 92 28.82 1.18 -8.89
C GLU A 92 30.19 1.23 -8.22
N THR A 93 30.60 2.40 -7.73
CA THR A 93 31.87 2.58 -6.99
C THR A 93 31.90 1.69 -5.73
N TYR A 94 30.80 1.64 -4.99
CA TYR A 94 30.64 0.76 -3.84
C TYR A 94 30.80 -0.71 -4.24
N ALA A 95 30.16 -1.15 -5.33
CA ALA A 95 30.23 -2.53 -5.81
C ALA A 95 31.66 -2.96 -6.15
N VAL A 96 32.46 -2.07 -6.76
CA VAL A 96 33.88 -2.31 -7.05
C VAL A 96 34.69 -2.37 -5.75
N ARG A 97 34.46 -1.43 -4.82
CA ARG A 97 35.19 -1.37 -3.54
C ARG A 97 34.99 -2.61 -2.67
N VAL A 98 33.81 -3.21 -2.67
CA VAL A 98 33.48 -4.40 -1.87
C VAL A 98 33.67 -5.70 -2.64
N GLU A 99 34.26 -5.66 -3.83
CA GLU A 99 34.59 -6.85 -4.60
C GLU A 99 35.65 -7.69 -3.87
N SER A 100 35.40 -8.99 -3.81
CA SER A 100 36.24 -9.94 -3.08
C SER A 100 36.37 -11.23 -3.90
N PRO A 101 37.55 -11.87 -3.92
CA PRO A 101 37.74 -13.16 -4.57
C PRO A 101 37.03 -14.31 -3.83
N GLU A 102 36.53 -14.08 -2.61
CA GLU A 102 35.84 -15.08 -1.82
C GLU A 102 34.44 -15.38 -2.37
N LYS A 103 34.21 -16.61 -2.85
CA LYS A 103 32.90 -17.04 -3.42
C LYS A 103 31.70 -16.88 -2.48
N LYS A 104 31.92 -16.80 -1.17
CA LYS A 104 30.84 -16.59 -0.17
C LYS A 104 30.47 -15.12 -0.01
N ASP A 105 31.37 -14.20 -0.36
CA ASP A 105 31.11 -12.78 -0.30
C ASP A 105 30.27 -12.35 -1.50
N LYS A 106 29.00 -12.05 -1.24
CA LYS A 106 28.04 -11.60 -2.25
C LYS A 106 27.81 -10.09 -2.23
N ARG A 107 28.63 -9.31 -1.50
CA ARG A 107 28.40 -7.86 -1.36
C ARG A 107 28.41 -7.13 -2.69
N SER A 108 29.46 -7.35 -3.50
CA SER A 108 29.57 -6.74 -4.83
C SER A 108 28.46 -7.20 -5.77
N GLN A 109 28.16 -8.50 -5.79
CA GLN A 109 27.03 -9.05 -6.56
C GLN A 109 25.71 -8.37 -6.18
N LYS A 110 25.40 -8.26 -4.88
CA LYS A 110 24.17 -7.63 -4.41
C LYS A 110 24.09 -6.14 -4.77
N ALA A 111 25.22 -5.42 -4.69
CA ALA A 111 25.26 -4.01 -5.10
C ALA A 111 24.99 -3.85 -6.61
N ARG A 112 25.53 -4.75 -7.45
CA ARG A 112 25.23 -4.79 -8.88
C ARG A 112 23.77 -5.15 -9.17
N GLU A 113 23.19 -6.08 -8.41
CA GLU A 113 21.76 -6.40 -8.49
C GLU A 113 20.88 -5.20 -8.11
N LEU A 114 21.26 -4.42 -7.09
CA LEU A 114 20.58 -3.18 -6.73
C LEU A 114 20.67 -2.15 -7.86
N TYR A 115 21.86 -1.93 -8.41
CA TYR A 115 22.07 -1.04 -9.55
C TYR A 115 21.15 -1.45 -10.70
N GLN A 116 21.16 -2.72 -11.09
CA GLN A 116 20.32 -3.23 -12.19
C GLN A 116 18.84 -2.99 -11.92
N TYR A 117 18.35 -3.32 -10.73
CA TYR A 117 16.94 -3.12 -10.37
C TYR A 117 16.52 -1.64 -10.47
N LEU A 118 17.33 -0.73 -9.93
CA LEU A 118 17.05 0.71 -9.98
C LEU A 118 17.17 1.25 -11.41
N TYR A 119 18.16 0.78 -12.18
CA TYR A 119 18.40 1.22 -13.55
C TYR A 119 17.27 0.78 -14.52
N HIS A 120 16.78 -0.46 -14.37
CA HIS A 120 15.61 -0.95 -15.12
C HIS A 120 14.34 -0.15 -14.80
N ASN A 121 14.28 0.46 -13.62
CA ASN A 121 13.15 1.26 -13.16
C ASN A 121 13.48 2.76 -13.06
N ARG A 122 14.53 3.23 -13.76
CA ARG A 122 15.07 4.59 -13.61
C ARG A 122 14.04 5.69 -13.90
N GLU A 123 13.18 5.47 -14.89
CA GLU A 123 12.08 6.38 -15.23
C GLU A 123 11.13 6.58 -14.03
N GLY A 124 11.00 5.57 -13.18
CA GLY A 124 10.13 5.55 -12.01
C GLY A 124 10.72 6.19 -10.74
N LEU A 125 12.01 6.53 -10.71
CA LEU A 125 12.72 6.93 -9.47
C LEU A 125 12.32 8.33 -8.99
N VAL A 126 12.22 9.28 -9.91
CA VAL A 126 11.78 10.65 -9.60
C VAL A 126 10.26 10.64 -9.45
N PRO A 127 9.65 11.30 -8.45
CA PRO A 127 8.18 11.39 -8.35
C PRO A 127 7.55 12.01 -9.59
N TYR A 128 6.40 11.50 -10.06
CA TYR A 128 5.80 11.96 -11.32
C TYR A 128 5.48 13.47 -11.33
N GLN A 129 5.17 14.05 -10.17
CA GLN A 129 4.88 15.48 -10.03
C GLN A 129 6.08 16.37 -10.37
N LYS A 130 7.30 15.84 -10.29
CA LYS A 130 8.54 16.57 -10.49
C LYS A 130 9.17 16.34 -11.87
N ARG A 131 8.55 15.50 -12.71
CA ARG A 131 9.06 15.15 -14.04
C ARG A 131 8.67 16.15 -15.14
N GLY A 132 8.04 17.27 -14.79
CA GLY A 132 7.52 18.23 -15.78
C GLY A 132 6.35 17.69 -16.62
N ILE A 133 5.72 16.60 -16.16
CA ILE A 133 4.54 16.03 -16.82
C ILE A 133 3.35 16.95 -16.55
N GLN A 134 2.63 17.33 -17.60
CA GLN A 134 1.39 18.09 -17.45
C GLN A 134 0.31 17.21 -16.83
N ILE A 135 -0.18 17.62 -15.67
CA ILE A 135 -1.31 17.03 -14.98
C ILE A 135 -2.45 18.05 -15.06
N PRO A 136 -3.67 17.65 -15.46
CA PRO A 136 -4.82 18.54 -15.43
C PRO A 136 -4.99 19.20 -14.06
N GLU A 137 -5.54 20.41 -13.98
CA GLU A 137 -5.84 21.00 -12.68
C GLU A 137 -7.05 20.28 -12.05
N PRO A 138 -7.05 20.06 -10.72
CA PRO A 138 -8.20 19.48 -10.05
C PRO A 138 -9.41 20.42 -10.18
N PRO A 139 -10.64 19.87 -10.30
CA PRO A 139 -11.86 20.67 -10.24
C PRO A 139 -11.94 21.50 -8.95
N GLU A 140 -12.69 22.60 -8.97
CA GLU A 140 -12.84 23.48 -7.83
C GLU A 140 -13.27 22.71 -6.56
N GLY A 141 -12.55 22.95 -5.46
CA GLY A 141 -12.76 22.23 -4.18
C GLY A 141 -12.12 20.84 -4.08
N MET A 142 -11.40 20.37 -5.11
CA MET A 142 -10.63 19.13 -5.07
C MET A 142 -9.12 19.38 -5.00
N VAL A 143 -8.39 18.43 -4.40
CA VAL A 143 -6.92 18.43 -4.37
C VAL A 143 -6.44 17.03 -4.71
N TYR A 144 -5.53 16.92 -5.68
CA TYR A 144 -4.87 15.66 -5.96
C TYR A 144 -3.84 15.35 -4.88
N LYS A 145 -4.02 14.22 -4.21
CA LYS A 145 -3.05 13.70 -3.23
C LYS A 145 -1.96 12.93 -3.97
N GLY A 146 -0.74 12.96 -3.42
CA GLY A 146 0.32 12.05 -3.86
C GLY A 146 -0.05 10.58 -3.66
N MET A 147 0.69 9.69 -4.30
CA MET A 147 0.43 8.24 -4.26
C MET A 147 0.73 7.59 -2.90
N GLY A 148 1.50 8.28 -2.06
CA GLY A 148 1.91 7.77 -0.75
C GLY A 148 2.73 6.48 -0.85
N ILE A 149 2.72 5.70 0.23
CA ILE A 149 3.41 4.40 0.33
C ILE A 149 2.36 3.29 0.14
N GLN A 150 2.33 2.65 -1.03
CA GLN A 150 1.31 1.66 -1.38
C GLN A 150 1.42 0.42 -0.49
N GLU A 151 2.65 0.03 -0.13
CA GLU A 151 2.89 -1.14 0.71
C GLU A 151 2.18 -1.07 2.07
N SER A 152 2.03 0.14 2.64
CA SER A 152 1.36 0.32 3.93
C SER A 152 -0.10 -0.13 3.91
N GLN A 153 -0.80 0.10 2.78
CA GLN A 153 -2.19 -0.31 2.58
C GLN A 153 -2.28 -1.82 2.41
N ASN A 154 -1.46 -2.39 1.53
CA ASN A 154 -1.40 -3.83 1.28
C ASN A 154 -1.06 -4.63 2.55
N CYS A 155 -0.05 -4.18 3.30
CA CYS A 155 0.39 -4.83 4.52
C CYS A 155 -0.72 -4.88 5.58
N THR A 156 -1.45 -3.76 5.76
CA THR A 156 -2.48 -3.65 6.79
C THR A 156 -3.73 -4.48 6.47
N VAL A 157 -4.15 -4.47 5.20
CA VAL A 157 -5.41 -5.12 4.78
C VAL A 157 -5.21 -6.61 4.53
N ILE A 158 -4.08 -7.01 3.94
CA ILE A 158 -3.83 -8.38 3.48
C ILE A 158 -2.78 -9.06 4.37
N THR A 159 -1.52 -8.62 4.32
CA THR A 159 -0.38 -9.36 4.90
C THR A 159 -0.54 -9.64 6.39
N LEU A 160 -0.86 -8.63 7.20
CA LEU A 160 -1.00 -8.78 8.65
C LEU A 160 -2.22 -9.63 9.04
N ARG A 161 -3.25 -9.70 8.19
CA ARG A 161 -4.45 -10.52 8.43
C ARG A 161 -4.22 -11.98 8.10
N MET A 162 -3.41 -12.28 7.08
CA MET A 162 -3.16 -13.64 6.61
C MET A 162 -1.97 -14.32 7.30
N LYS A 163 -0.99 -13.57 7.80
CA LYS A 163 0.28 -14.10 8.34
C LYS A 163 0.28 -14.34 9.86
N HIS A 164 -0.85 -14.12 10.54
CA HIS A 164 -0.91 -14.32 11.99
C HIS A 164 -0.59 -15.78 12.37
N ARG A 165 0.17 -15.98 13.46
CA ARG A 165 0.55 -17.32 13.99
C ARG A 165 1.24 -18.27 13.01
N ARG A 166 2.02 -17.75 12.06
CA ARG A 166 2.75 -18.56 11.06
C ARG A 166 1.82 -19.44 10.20
N MET A 167 0.56 -19.02 10.02
CA MET A 167 -0.39 -19.70 9.14
C MET A 167 0.16 -19.84 7.72
N ARG A 168 -0.17 -20.96 7.09
CA ARG A 168 0.12 -21.28 5.69
C ARG A 168 -1.20 -21.61 5.01
N TRP A 169 -1.34 -21.17 3.77
CA TRP A 169 -2.57 -21.29 3.01
C TRP A 169 -2.23 -21.99 1.70
N SER A 170 -3.12 -22.85 1.20
CA SER A 170 -3.06 -23.23 -0.21
C SER A 170 -3.31 -21.98 -1.08
N GLU A 171 -2.84 -21.98 -2.33
CA GLU A 171 -3.07 -20.87 -3.27
C GLU A 171 -4.57 -20.54 -3.40
N ARG A 172 -5.40 -21.59 -3.48
CA ARG A 172 -6.86 -21.47 -3.55
C ARG A 172 -7.46 -20.79 -2.33
N GLU A 173 -7.09 -21.22 -1.12
CA GLU A 173 -7.61 -20.64 0.11
C GLU A 173 -7.08 -19.21 0.34
N ALA A 174 -5.82 -18.98 0.02
CA ALA A 174 -5.22 -17.65 0.05
C ALA A 174 -5.97 -16.69 -0.88
N ASN A 175 -6.34 -17.14 -2.08
CA ASN A 175 -7.12 -16.35 -3.03
C ASN A 175 -8.53 -16.04 -2.51
N HIS A 176 -9.23 -17.03 -1.94
CA HIS A 176 -10.55 -16.82 -1.33
C HIS A 176 -10.49 -15.82 -0.16
N LEU A 177 -9.49 -15.95 0.69
CA LEU A 177 -9.32 -15.06 1.83
C LEU A 177 -8.95 -13.63 1.38
N ALA A 178 -8.06 -13.48 0.39
CA ALA A 178 -7.74 -12.19 -0.20
C ALA A 178 -9.01 -11.51 -0.76
N LYS A 179 -9.88 -12.28 -1.43
CA LYS A 179 -11.19 -11.81 -1.92
C LYS A 179 -12.11 -11.32 -0.81
N ALA A 180 -12.22 -12.08 0.28
CA ALA A 180 -13.02 -11.65 1.43
C ALA A 180 -12.46 -10.37 2.08
N LEU A 181 -11.13 -10.29 2.22
CA LEU A 181 -10.44 -9.15 2.85
C LEU A 181 -10.58 -7.87 2.03
N TYR A 182 -10.32 -7.89 0.72
CA TYR A 182 -10.46 -6.67 -0.08
C TYR A 182 -11.92 -6.23 -0.21
N ARG A 183 -12.89 -7.16 -0.26
CA ARG A 183 -14.32 -6.80 -0.27
C ARG A 183 -14.77 -6.19 1.04
N LYS A 184 -14.22 -6.66 2.17
CA LYS A 184 -14.42 -6.04 3.47
C LYS A 184 -13.89 -4.62 3.49
N GLU A 185 -12.67 -4.41 2.98
CA GLU A 185 -12.04 -3.08 2.91
C GLU A 185 -12.82 -2.12 1.99
N ASN A 186 -13.30 -2.63 0.86
CA ASN A 186 -14.16 -1.86 -0.07
C ASN A 186 -15.58 -1.63 0.46
N ARG A 187 -15.95 -2.20 1.63
CA ARG A 187 -17.30 -2.19 2.21
C ARG A 187 -18.36 -2.88 1.34
N GLU A 188 -17.93 -3.78 0.46
CA GLU A 188 -18.80 -4.56 -0.45
C GLU A 188 -19.07 -5.99 0.08
N LEU A 189 -18.50 -6.37 1.23
CA LEU A 189 -18.58 -7.75 1.73
C LEU A 189 -20.03 -8.20 2.00
N VAL A 190 -20.82 -7.37 2.68
CA VAL A 190 -22.20 -7.71 3.05
C VAL A 190 -23.07 -7.90 1.81
N GLU A 191 -23.07 -6.92 0.91
CA GLU A 191 -23.75 -6.97 -0.40
C GLU A 191 -23.30 -8.17 -1.25
N THR A 192 -22.02 -8.55 -1.15
CA THR A 192 -21.52 -9.74 -1.83
C THR A 192 -22.10 -11.01 -1.23
N ILE A 193 -22.12 -11.16 0.10
CA ILE A 193 -22.67 -12.36 0.72
C ILE A 193 -24.17 -12.46 0.45
N GLU A 194 -24.91 -11.36 0.54
CA GLU A 194 -26.35 -11.32 0.27
C GLU A 194 -26.71 -11.83 -1.12
N ARG A 195 -25.94 -11.42 -2.15
CA ARG A 195 -26.11 -11.92 -3.52
C ARG A 195 -25.97 -13.44 -3.66
N TYR A 196 -25.22 -14.08 -2.77
CA TYR A 196 -25.00 -15.54 -2.78
C TYR A 196 -25.82 -16.28 -1.72
N THR A 197 -26.56 -15.58 -0.86
CA THR A 197 -27.25 -16.18 0.30
C THR A 197 -28.75 -15.83 0.37
N ASP A 198 -29.33 -15.32 -0.72
CA ASP A 198 -30.74 -14.94 -0.80
C ASP A 198 -31.21 -14.08 0.40
N GLY A 199 -30.35 -13.19 0.92
CA GLY A 199 -30.70 -12.24 1.99
C GLY A 199 -30.63 -12.74 3.45
N LEU A 200 -30.10 -13.94 3.73
CA LEU A 200 -30.07 -14.51 5.10
C LEU A 200 -29.16 -13.74 6.10
N VAL A 201 -28.15 -12.99 5.64
CA VAL A 201 -27.14 -12.34 6.52
C VAL A 201 -27.70 -11.22 7.39
N PHE A 202 -28.71 -10.48 6.93
CA PHE A 202 -29.34 -9.41 7.70
C PHE A 202 -29.86 -9.88 9.06
N THR A 203 -30.35 -11.14 9.13
CA THR A 203 -30.89 -11.72 10.36
C THR A 203 -29.84 -11.91 11.45
N LEU A 204 -28.58 -12.19 11.08
CA LEU A 204 -27.47 -12.40 12.01
C LEU A 204 -26.91 -11.07 12.53
N GLN A 205 -26.73 -10.07 11.66
CA GLN A 205 -26.27 -8.73 12.07
C GLN A 205 -27.26 -8.03 12.99
N MET A 206 -28.57 -8.15 12.74
CA MET A 206 -29.60 -7.59 13.63
C MET A 206 -29.53 -8.20 15.04
N LYS A 207 -29.30 -9.52 15.16
CA LYS A 207 -29.17 -10.20 16.45
C LYS A 207 -27.98 -9.70 17.27
N GLU A 208 -26.83 -9.54 16.63
CA GLU A 208 -25.60 -9.07 17.27
C GLU A 208 -25.70 -7.58 17.72
N ILE A 209 -26.38 -6.74 16.93
CA ILE A 209 -26.64 -5.34 17.27
C ILE A 209 -27.60 -5.22 18.47
N ILE A 210 -28.65 -6.04 18.54
CA ILE A 210 -29.60 -6.05 19.66
C ILE A 210 -28.90 -6.41 20.99
N GLU A 211 -27.98 -7.38 20.98
CA GLU A 211 -27.22 -7.76 22.18
C GLU A 211 -26.30 -6.64 22.69
N THR A 212 -25.80 -5.79 21.80
CA THR A 212 -24.84 -4.73 22.12
C THR A 212 -25.49 -3.45 22.66
N LEU A 213 -26.77 -3.21 22.34
CA LEU A 213 -27.51 -2.00 22.76
C LEU A 213 -28.14 -2.09 24.15
N SER A 214 -27.96 -3.20 24.88
CA SER A 214 -28.41 -3.29 26.28
C SER A 214 -27.58 -2.35 27.17
N ALA A 215 -28.19 -1.23 27.56
CA ALA A 215 -27.58 -0.15 28.35
C ALA A 215 -26.97 -0.58 29.70
N ALA A 216 -27.25 -1.79 30.17
CA ALA A 216 -26.77 -2.35 31.43
C ALA A 216 -25.27 -2.70 31.45
N LYS A 217 -24.55 -2.66 30.31
CA LYS A 217 -23.14 -3.08 30.20
C LYS A 217 -22.15 -1.98 29.77
N ALA A 218 -22.48 -0.70 29.98
CA ALA A 218 -21.53 0.40 29.72
C ALA A 218 -20.58 0.60 30.93
N PRO A 219 -19.25 0.45 30.78
CA PRO A 219 -18.32 0.69 31.89
C PRO A 219 -18.14 2.19 32.18
N LYS A 220 -18.36 2.59 33.44
CA LYS A 220 -18.03 3.93 33.98
C LYS A 220 -16.52 4.17 33.90
N LYS A 221 -16.10 5.39 33.53
CA LYS A 221 -14.69 5.81 33.50
C LYS A 221 -14.49 7.10 34.31
N GLU A 222 -13.54 7.09 35.25
CA GLU A 222 -12.98 8.25 35.94
C GLU A 222 -11.56 8.55 35.43
N GLY A 223 -11.17 9.83 35.37
CA GLY A 223 -9.77 10.26 35.17
C GLY A 223 -9.59 11.57 34.37
N LYS A 224 -8.61 12.39 34.79
CA LYS A 224 -8.28 13.74 34.29
C LYS A 224 -7.51 13.71 32.96
N GLY A 225 -7.88 14.62 32.04
CA GLY A 225 -7.43 14.68 30.63
C GLY A 225 -6.00 15.17 30.41
N SER A 226 -5.49 14.96 29.18
CA SER A 226 -4.13 15.26 28.72
C SER A 226 -4.12 16.40 27.68
N THR A 227 -3.06 17.20 27.69
CA THR A 227 -2.82 18.43 26.92
C THR A 227 -2.75 18.28 25.39
N TYR A 228 -2.86 17.06 24.84
CA TYR A 228 -2.74 16.81 23.38
C TYR A 228 -4.04 17.03 22.59
N MET A 229 -5.15 17.34 23.25
CA MET A 229 -6.48 17.51 22.63
C MET A 229 -6.62 18.75 21.72
N GLU A 230 -5.79 19.78 21.88
CA GLU A 230 -6.00 21.06 21.17
C GLU A 230 -5.66 21.03 19.66
N LEU A 231 -5.03 19.95 19.17
CA LEU A 231 -4.52 19.86 17.79
C LEU A 231 -5.50 19.24 16.78
N ILE A 232 -6.68 18.79 17.20
CA ILE A 232 -7.64 18.12 16.31
C ILE A 232 -8.88 19.00 16.11
N LYS A 233 -8.79 19.96 15.18
CA LYS A 233 -9.89 20.89 14.84
C LYS A 233 -10.79 20.45 13.68
N HIS A 234 -10.61 19.25 13.12
CA HIS A 234 -11.39 18.80 11.96
C HIS A 234 -11.97 17.41 12.14
N HIS A 235 -13.11 17.17 11.49
CA HIS A 235 -13.90 15.96 11.60
C HIS A 235 -13.12 14.70 11.17
N MET A 236 -12.87 13.84 12.16
CA MET A 236 -12.45 12.44 12.11
C MET A 236 -13.34 11.44 11.36
N PRO A 237 -13.14 11.01 10.10
CA PRO A 237 -13.90 9.87 9.55
C PRO A 237 -13.77 8.54 10.34
N ILE A 238 -12.81 8.45 11.27
CA ILE A 238 -12.68 7.35 12.23
C ILE A 238 -13.70 7.40 13.39
N ILE A 239 -14.34 8.57 13.60
CA ILE A 239 -15.34 8.81 14.65
C ILE A 239 -16.65 8.09 14.30
N ASP A 240 -17.01 8.05 13.01
CA ASP A 240 -18.24 7.45 12.47
C ASP A 240 -18.12 5.97 12.12
N ALA A 241 -16.91 5.41 12.18
CA ALA A 241 -16.66 4.03 11.82
C ALA A 241 -16.98 3.06 12.99
N MET A 242 -17.43 1.86 12.64
CA MET A 242 -17.67 0.75 13.56
C MET A 242 -16.45 0.51 14.49
N GLN A 243 -16.70 0.54 15.80
CA GLN A 243 -15.70 0.69 16.86
C GLN A 243 -15.06 -0.66 17.27
N THR A 244 -13.90 -1.01 16.71
CA THR A 244 -13.09 -2.16 17.17
C THR A 244 -12.29 -1.82 18.43
N VAL A 245 -11.78 -2.81 19.19
CA VAL A 245 -11.01 -2.58 20.44
C VAL A 245 -9.80 -1.66 20.21
N SER A 246 -9.07 -1.86 19.10
CA SER A 246 -7.95 -0.99 18.72
C SER A 246 -8.41 0.42 18.33
N ARG A 247 -9.55 0.56 17.64
CA ARG A 247 -10.11 1.89 17.30
C ARG A 247 -10.72 2.58 18.51
N LYS A 248 -11.25 1.85 19.48
CA LYS A 248 -11.65 2.38 20.78
C LYS A 248 -10.43 2.87 21.56
N ALA A 249 -9.31 2.16 21.50
CA ALA A 249 -8.04 2.63 22.09
C ALA A 249 -7.53 3.90 21.39
N PHE A 250 -7.60 3.95 20.06
CA PHE A 250 -7.20 5.12 19.28
C PHE A 250 -8.14 6.32 19.51
N LYS A 251 -9.46 6.13 19.46
CA LYS A 251 -10.47 7.15 19.78
C LYS A 251 -10.31 7.65 21.22
N ARG A 252 -10.02 6.77 22.18
CA ARG A 252 -9.69 7.16 23.56
C ARG A 252 -8.39 7.96 23.68
N ALA A 253 -7.43 7.74 22.78
CA ALA A 253 -6.16 8.45 22.78
C ALA A 253 -6.24 9.82 22.07
N PHE A 254 -7.18 10.00 21.14
CA PHE A 254 -7.20 11.16 20.22
C PHE A 254 -8.55 11.88 20.07
N SER A 255 -9.59 11.51 20.82
CA SER A 255 -10.87 12.26 20.81
C SER A 255 -11.48 12.31 22.21
N GLN A 256 -11.17 13.41 22.87
CA GLN A 256 -11.97 14.10 23.89
C GLN A 256 -12.16 15.51 23.33
#